data_AF-A0AA87TFH9-F1
#
_entry.id   AF-A0AA87TFH9-F1
#
_cell.length_a   1.000
_cell.length_b   1.000
_cell.length_c   1.000
_cell.angle_alpha   90.00
_cell.angle_beta   90.00
_cell.angle_gamma   90.00
#
_symmetry.space_group_name_H-M   'P 1'
#
loop_
_entity.id
_entity.type
_entity.pdbx_description
1 polymer ?
#
loop_
_entity_poly.entity_id
_entity_poly.type
_entity_poly.pdbx_seq_one_letter_code
_entity_poly.pdbx_strand_id
1 'polypeptide(L)' 'MKVCHVISVHTAKDDRIFYSECLSLVNAGYTVFEIAPNVPDEVCNGIHIYGTKILHNIRN' A
#
# COMPACT_ATOMS: atom_id res chain seq x y z
N MET A 1 9.86 -11.10 9.63
CA MET A 1 9.45 -11.45 8.24
C MET A 1 8.87 -10.19 7.58
N LYS A 2 9.08 -9.99 6.26
CA LYS A 2 8.60 -8.80 5.53
C LYS A 2 7.39 -9.19 4.68
N VAL A 3 6.34 -8.38 4.70
CA VAL A 3 5.10 -8.61 3.93
C VAL A 3 4.83 -7.40 3.04
N CYS A 4 4.52 -7.63 1.77
CA CYS A 4 4.22 -6.59 0.80
C CYS A 4 2.85 -6.81 0.18
N HIS A 5 1.95 -5.84 0.35
CA HIS A 5 0.65 -5.81 -0.32
C HIS A 5 0.73 -4.90 -1.55
N VAL A 6 0.16 -5.35 -2.66
CA VAL A 6 0.11 -4.58 -3.91
C VAL A 6 -1.34 -4.40 -4.29
N ILE A 7 -1.77 -3.16 -4.43
CA ILE A 7 -3.12 -2.78 -4.84
C ILE A 7 -3.06 -2.01 -6.15
N SER A 8 -4.01 -2.29 -7.05
CA SER A 8 -4.03 -1.73 -8.40
C SER A 8 -5.20 -0.79 -8.67
N VAL A 9 -6.31 -0.93 -7.95
CA VAL A 9 -7.57 -0.20 -8.21
C VAL A 9 -8.08 0.60 -7.02
N HIS A 10 -7.62 0.28 -5.81
CA HIS A 10 -8.06 0.93 -4.57
C HIS A 10 -7.03 1.95 -4.11
N THR A 11 -7.49 2.94 -3.34
CA THR A 11 -6.63 3.93 -2.69
C THR A 11 -5.77 3.26 -1.62
N ALA A 12 -4.57 3.79 -1.35
CA ALA A 12 -3.61 3.23 -0.38
C ALA A 12 -4.08 3.14 1.09
N LYS A 13 -5.28 3.62 1.41
CA LYS A 13 -5.88 3.57 2.73
C LYS A 13 -7.26 2.91 2.68
N ASP A 14 -7.43 1.92 1.81
CA ASP A 14 -8.67 1.13 1.71
C ASP A 14 -8.94 0.44 3.05
N ASP A 15 -10.17 0.58 3.56
CA ASP A 15 -10.63 0.06 4.85
C ASP A 15 -10.33 -1.42 5.05
N ARG A 16 -10.37 -2.21 3.97
CA ARG A 16 -10.22 -3.66 4.03
C ARG A 16 -8.76 -4.09 4.01
N ILE A 17 -7.89 -3.38 3.30
CA ILE A 17 -6.50 -3.78 3.11
C ILE A 17 -5.59 -3.09 4.13
N PHE A 18 -5.72 -1.78 4.28
CA PHE A 18 -4.87 -1.00 5.18
C PHE A 18 -5.20 -1.31 6.65
N TYR A 19 -6.47 -1.12 7.04
CA TYR A 19 -6.86 -1.19 8.46
C TYR A 19 -7.11 -2.60 8.97
N SER A 20 -7.69 -3.50 8.16
CA SER A 20 -8.00 -4.84 8.64
C SER A 20 -6.78 -5.77 8.54
N GLU A 21 -6.02 -5.69 7.46
CA GLU A 21 -4.93 -6.65 7.18
C GLU A 21 -3.55 -6.09 7.52
N CYS A 22 -3.13 -4.99 6.88
CA CYS A 22 -1.78 -4.44 7.07
C CYS A 22 -1.54 -4.02 8.53
N LEU A 23 -2.52 -3.37 9.16
CA LEU A 23 -2.39 -2.95 10.56
C LEU A 23 -2.31 -4.15 11.52
N SER A 24 -3.09 -5.21 11.27
CA SER A 24 -3.03 -6.44 12.06
C SER A 24 -1.66 -7.10 11.96
N LEU A 25 -1.04 -7.11 10.77
CA LEU A 25 0.31 -7.61 10.56
C LEU A 25 1.38 -6.75 11.25
N VAL A 26 1.28 -5.43 11.17
CA VAL A 26 2.19 -4.55 11.93
C VAL A 26 2.07 -4.80 13.43
N ASN A 27 0.85 -4.93 13.95
CA ASN A 27 0.61 -5.22 15.37
C ASN A 27 1.14 -6.59 15.81
N ALA A 28 1.22 -7.56 14.89
CA ALA A 28 1.86 -8.85 15.13
C ALA A 28 3.40 -8.82 15.00
N GLY A 29 4.00 -7.65 14.74
CA GLY A 29 5.45 -7.43 14.69
C GLY A 29 6.07 -7.65 13.31
N TYR A 30 5.26 -7.73 12.24
CA TYR A 30 5.77 -7.81 10.88
C TYR A 30 6.17 -6.43 10.34
N THR A 31 7.17 -6.41 9.47
CA THR A 31 7.45 -5.22 8.66
C THR A 31 6.57 -5.25 7.43
N VAL A 32 5.67 -4.28 7.30
CA VAL A 32 4.64 -4.25 6.26
C VAL A 32 4.90 -3.12 5.27
N PHE A 33 4.75 -3.46 3.99
CA PHE A 33 4.84 -2.54 2.86
C PHE A 33 3.55 -2.60 2.05
N GLU A 34 3.13 -1.46 1.51
CA GLU A 34 1.97 -1.34 0.65
C GLU A 34 2.34 -0.57 -0.60
N ILE A 35 2.08 -1.13 -1.78
CA ILE A 35 2.35 -0.48 -3.06
C ILE A 35 1.00 -0.11 -3.68
N ALA A 36 0.80 1.18 -3.93
CA ALA A 36 -0.47 1.71 -4.43
C ALA A 36 -0.26 2.74 -5.56
N PRO A 37 -1.14 2.79 -6.56
CA PRO A 37 -1.03 3.77 -7.64
C PRO A 37 -1.46 5.17 -7.20
N ASN A 38 -0.81 6.19 -7.79
CA ASN A 38 -1.19 7.60 -7.69
C ASN A 38 -1.30 8.15 -6.25
N VAL A 39 -0.49 7.64 -5.34
CA VAL A 39 -0.31 8.18 -3.99
C VAL A 39 1.15 8.60 -3.78
N PRO A 40 1.46 9.51 -2.84
CA PRO A 40 2.83 9.76 -2.45
C PRO A 40 3.38 8.60 -1.60
N ASP A 41 4.70 8.48 -1.55
CA ASP A 41 5.36 7.63 -0.56
C ASP A 41 5.11 8.21 0.84
N GLU A 42 4.71 7.36 1.78
CA GLU A 42 4.49 7.75 3.17
C GLU A 42 4.70 6.57 4.13
N VAL A 43 4.83 6.88 5.42
CA VAL A 43 4.73 5.87 6.47
C VAL A 43 3.53 6.22 7.33
N CYS A 44 2.56 5.32 7.38
CA CYS A 44 1.33 5.50 8.13
C CYS A 44 1.12 4.30 9.06
N ASN A 45 0.97 4.54 10.36
CA ASN A 45 0.77 3.49 11.37
C ASN A 45 1.82 2.36 11.34
N GLY A 46 3.07 2.68 11.00
CA GLY A 46 4.15 1.70 10.87
C GLY A 46 4.14 0.90 9.57
N ILE A 47 3.22 1.18 8.65
CA ILE A 47 3.13 0.60 7.31
C ILE A 47 3.85 1.55 6.34
N HIS A 48 4.75 1.01 5.53
CA HIS A 48 5.47 1.75 4.50
C HIS A 48 4.69 1.73 3.19
N ILE A 49 4.12 2.87 2.79
CA ILE A 49 3.36 3.01 1.55
C ILE A 49 4.27 3.57 0.46
N TYR A 50 4.29 2.92 -0.70
CA TYR A 50 5.00 3.35 -1.89
C TYR A 50 4.04 3.62 -3.04
N GLY A 51 4.13 4.83 -3.56
CA GLY A 51 3.37 5.31 -4.69
C GLY A 51 3.94 4.86 -6.04
N THR A 52 3.10 4.27 -6.89
CA THR A 52 3.46 4.04 -8.30
C THR A 52 2.83 5.10 -9.19
N LYS A 53 3.58 5.58 -10.18
CA LYS A 53 3.04 6.45 -11.23
C LYS A 53 2.32 5.57 -12.23
N ILE A 54 1.03 5.81 -12.45
CA ILE A 54 0.35 5.22 -13.61
C ILE A 54 0.81 5.99 -14.86
N LEU A 55 1.69 5.36 -15.65
CA LEU A 55 1.97 5.81 -17.00
C LEU A 55 0.75 5.48 -17.87
N HIS A 56 -0.07 6.48 -18.17
CA HIS A 56 -1.08 6.35 -19.21
C HIS A 56 -0.34 6.23 -20.55
N ASN A 57 -0.24 5.02 -21.09
CA ASN A 57 0.10 4.85 -22.50
C ASN A 57 -1.10 5.37 -23.30
N ILE A 58 -0.95 6.58 -23.84
CA ILE A 58 -1.84 7.11 -24.87
C ILE A 58 -1.68 6.17 -26.07
N ARG A 59 -2.61 5.22 -26.21
CA ARG A 59 -2.78 4.49 -27.46
C ARG A 59 -3.40 5.50 -28.44
N ASN A 60 -2.57 6.02 -29.32
CA ASN A 60 -3.00 6.65 -30.57
C ASN A 60 -3.83 5.65 -31.40
#